data_AF-A0A835HBE4-F1
#
_entry.id   AF-A0A835HBE4-F1
#
_cell.length_a   1.000
_cell.length_b   1.000
_cell.length_c   1.000
_cell.angle_alpha   90.00
_cell.angle_beta   90.00
_cell.angle_gamma   90.00
#
_symmetry.space_group_name_H-M   'P 1'
#
loop_
_entity.id
_entity.type
_entity.pdbx_description
1 polymer ?
#
loop_
_entity_poly.entity_id
_entity_poly.type
_entity_poly.pdbx_seq_one_letter_code
_entity_poly.pdbx_strand_id
1 'polypeptide(L)'
;MSISGSTDSLVLHHQRLLGKVALVTGGAAGIGESIVKLFHHHGAKVCFVDVQDELGQGVCEALDGDSNVCFFHCNVANEDEMRRAIDFTVEKFGTLDILVNNAGICGVPSPDIRKVEISEFENVFDVNVKGVFIGMKHAARIMIPQARGSIVSVSSVASVIGGLGPHAYVGSKHAVVGLTKNVAAELGAHGIRVNCVSPYAVATPLALAHLPEEERTENAWDGFRAFVAKNANLQKVELTADDVADAVLYLSSDESRYISGVNLMEQYSCMKSMDGKSELEMLSFQAPKIRYLRSLSIEGSEAMKVLDFAVFPEPELDLPIFCANFFTAGSMNIIVLDLNPLHDVIIQKDYREKYYRSLMPLGLKYTEAWLELMDQAREEKDDSRILLNCEAQHKYLTWRAEKDPGHQVLKKLVGEIVAKDIVSNFLFNGINTLGSKAFLDYFPEYRCEDGKINQKRSVIGKSFQSRPWDAGGEFVGDDPR
;
A
#
# COMPACT_ATOMS: atom_id res chain seq x y z
N MET A 1 23.89 40.67 41.31
CA MET A 1 22.70 39.93 40.84
C MET A 1 22.96 39.53 39.40
N SER A 2 23.43 38.30 39.20
CA SER A 2 23.61 37.68 37.89
C SER A 2 23.08 36.26 38.02
N ILE A 3 21.88 36.03 37.48
CA ILE A 3 21.33 34.69 37.35
C ILE A 3 21.76 34.19 35.98
N SER A 4 22.73 33.28 35.99
CA SER A 4 23.04 32.39 34.88
C SER A 4 21.92 31.35 34.78
N GLY A 5 21.04 31.48 33.79
CA GLY A 5 20.02 30.50 33.49
C GLY A 5 20.63 29.29 32.78
N SER A 6 20.66 28.16 33.49
CA SER A 6 20.84 26.82 32.96
C SER A 6 19.67 26.47 32.04
N THR A 7 19.94 26.31 30.75
CA THR A 7 19.01 25.68 29.78
C THR A 7 19.23 24.17 29.80
N ASP A 8 18.89 23.55 30.93
CA ASP A 8 18.92 22.09 31.09
C ASP A 8 17.53 21.63 31.59
N SER A 9 16.57 21.59 30.66
CA SER A 9 15.22 21.04 30.81
C SER A 9 14.51 21.19 29.46
N LEU A 10 13.91 20.23 28.75
CA LEU A 10 13.48 18.86 29.00
C LEU A 10 13.24 18.23 27.60
N VAL A 11 13.99 17.22 27.19
CA VAL A 11 13.46 16.17 26.30
C VAL A 11 13.46 14.92 27.15
N LEU A 12 12.37 14.71 27.90
CA LEU A 12 12.12 13.41 28.49
C LEU A 12 11.94 12.44 27.32
N HIS A 13 12.98 11.71 26.95
CA HIS A 13 12.82 10.46 26.22
C HIS A 13 11.93 9.59 27.11
N HIS A 14 10.63 9.54 26.81
CA HIS A 14 9.74 8.62 27.48
C HIS A 14 10.35 7.22 27.33
N GLN A 15 10.62 6.53 28.44
CA GLN A 15 11.02 5.13 28.43
C GLN A 15 9.81 4.30 27.98
N ARG A 16 9.59 4.24 26.66
CA ARG A 16 8.40 3.68 25.99
C ARG A 16 8.20 2.20 26.27
N LEU A 17 9.25 1.50 26.69
CA LEU A 17 9.25 0.08 27.01
C LEU A 17 9.60 -0.19 28.48
N LEU A 18 9.47 0.80 29.37
CA LEU A 18 9.83 0.66 30.77
C LEU A 18 9.17 -0.57 31.40
N GLY A 19 10.01 -1.50 31.87
CA GLY A 19 9.58 -2.71 32.55
C GLY A 19 9.05 -3.83 31.63
N LYS A 20 9.06 -3.64 30.31
CA LYS A 20 8.74 -4.69 29.33
C LYS A 20 9.92 -5.65 29.18
N VAL A 21 9.63 -6.92 28.93
CA VAL A 21 10.64 -7.94 28.60
C VAL A 21 10.58 -8.26 27.12
N ALA A 22 11.71 -8.11 26.43
CA ALA A 22 11.85 -8.38 25.01
C ALA A 22 12.83 -9.52 24.73
N LEU A 23 12.50 -10.36 23.74
CA LEU A 23 13.43 -11.26 23.08
C LEU A 23 13.68 -10.78 21.64
N VAL A 24 14.94 -10.58 21.26
CA VAL A 24 15.34 -10.17 19.90
C VAL A 24 16.20 -11.25 19.23
N THR A 25 15.79 -11.79 18.08
CA THR A 25 16.59 -12.76 17.32
C THR A 25 17.52 -12.05 16.32
N GLY A 26 18.70 -12.62 16.08
CA GLY A 26 19.73 -11.98 15.24
C GLY A 26 20.26 -10.69 15.85
N GLY A 27 20.35 -10.63 17.18
CA GLY A 27 20.62 -9.40 17.94
C GLY A 27 22.09 -9.00 18.02
N ALA A 28 23.00 -9.78 17.44
CA ALA A 28 24.44 -9.54 17.56
C ALA A 28 25.01 -8.53 16.55
N ALA A 29 24.25 -8.15 15.51
CA ALA A 29 24.72 -7.20 14.49
C ALA A 29 23.57 -6.44 13.80
N GLY A 30 23.92 -5.33 13.14
CA GLY A 30 23.06 -4.60 12.19
C GLY A 30 21.75 -4.09 12.81
N ILE A 31 20.62 -4.38 12.15
CA ILE A 31 19.28 -3.99 12.64
C ILE A 31 18.98 -4.60 14.01
N GLY A 32 19.35 -5.87 14.24
CA GLY A 32 19.07 -6.55 15.50
C GLY A 32 19.81 -5.92 16.68
N GLU A 33 21.09 -5.62 16.51
CA GLU A 33 21.89 -4.91 17.52
C GLU A 33 21.30 -3.52 17.83
N SER A 34 20.89 -2.79 16.79
CA SER A 34 20.27 -1.46 16.94
C SER A 34 18.97 -1.54 17.74
N ILE A 35 18.14 -2.55 17.47
CA ILE A 35 16.91 -2.84 18.24
C ILE A 35 17.25 -3.16 19.71
N VAL A 36 18.27 -3.98 19.97
CA VAL A 36 18.69 -4.33 21.34
C VAL A 36 19.08 -3.07 22.13
N LYS A 37 19.96 -2.24 21.55
CA LYS A 37 20.42 -0.99 22.18
C LYS A 37 19.28 -0.02 22.41
N LEU A 38 18.41 0.17 21.42
CA LEU A 38 17.27 1.08 21.50
C LEU A 38 16.24 0.61 22.54
N PHE A 39 15.91 -0.69 22.57
CA PHE A 39 14.96 -1.23 23.54
C PHE A 39 15.48 -1.09 24.97
N HIS A 40 16.77 -1.37 25.18
CA HIS A 40 17.43 -1.15 26.46
C HIS A 40 17.37 0.33 26.87
N HIS A 41 17.69 1.25 25.97
CA HIS A 41 17.60 2.69 26.20
C HIS A 41 16.17 3.13 26.60
N HIS A 42 15.15 2.51 26.03
CA HIS A 42 13.74 2.75 26.37
C HIS A 42 13.23 1.96 27.59
N GLY A 43 14.13 1.38 28.40
CA GLY A 43 13.83 0.78 29.70
C GLY A 43 13.34 -0.68 29.66
N ALA A 44 13.51 -1.36 28.53
CA ALA A 44 13.20 -2.77 28.42
C ALA A 44 14.30 -3.65 29.05
N LYS A 45 13.91 -4.82 29.53
CA LYS A 45 14.81 -5.94 29.79
C LYS A 45 14.91 -6.76 28.50
N VAL A 46 16.11 -6.93 27.96
CA VAL A 46 16.32 -7.50 26.64
C VAL A 46 17.15 -8.78 26.73
N CYS A 47 16.54 -9.92 26.39
CA CYS A 47 17.32 -11.07 25.97
C CYS A 47 17.48 -11.01 24.45
N PHE A 48 18.68 -11.26 23.94
CA PHE A 48 18.87 -11.38 22.51
C PHE A 48 19.65 -12.63 22.18
N VAL A 49 19.39 -13.16 20.98
CA VAL A 49 19.95 -14.43 20.54
C VAL A 49 20.57 -14.32 19.16
N ASP A 50 21.63 -15.06 18.96
CA ASP A 50 22.36 -15.18 17.71
C ASP A 50 23.17 -16.48 17.73
N VAL A 51 23.76 -16.84 16.59
CA VAL A 51 24.72 -17.94 16.48
C VAL A 51 26.17 -17.45 16.58
N GLN A 52 26.39 -16.13 16.49
CA GLN A 52 27.71 -15.50 16.57
C GLN A 52 28.03 -15.09 18.01
N ASP A 53 28.65 -16.01 18.76
CA ASP A 53 28.89 -15.85 20.20
C ASP A 53 29.78 -14.64 20.54
N GLU A 54 30.86 -14.42 19.78
CA GLU A 54 31.80 -13.33 20.06
C GLU A 54 31.15 -11.96 19.83
N LEU A 55 30.38 -11.81 18.74
CA LEU A 55 29.63 -10.57 18.48
C LEU A 55 28.55 -10.35 19.52
N GLY A 56 27.82 -11.41 19.91
CA GLY A 56 26.79 -11.33 20.94
C GLY A 56 27.33 -10.91 22.31
N GLN A 57 28.51 -11.40 22.68
CA GLN A 57 29.22 -10.98 23.89
C GLN A 57 29.67 -9.52 23.78
N GLY A 58 30.20 -9.09 22.63
CA GLY A 58 30.57 -7.70 22.39
C GLY A 58 29.42 -6.71 22.56
N VAL A 59 28.19 -7.07 22.16
CA VAL A 59 27.00 -6.23 22.40
C VAL A 59 26.67 -6.12 23.90
N CYS A 60 26.82 -7.20 24.68
CA CYS A 60 26.65 -7.13 26.14
C CYS A 60 27.69 -6.24 26.80
N GLU A 61 28.95 -6.34 26.37
CA GLU A 61 30.06 -5.52 26.88
C GLU A 61 29.88 -4.03 26.58
N ALA A 62 29.40 -3.70 25.37
CA ALA A 62 29.11 -2.33 24.95
C ALA A 62 27.95 -1.67 25.74
N LEU A 63 27.13 -2.47 26.44
CA LEU A 63 26.05 -2.03 27.31
C LEU A 63 26.44 -2.16 28.80
N ASP A 64 27.74 -2.10 29.08
CA ASP A 64 28.37 -2.15 30.41
C ASP A 64 27.96 -3.37 31.26
N GLY A 65 27.54 -4.46 30.62
CA GLY A 65 27.08 -5.67 31.31
C GLY A 65 25.85 -5.44 32.19
N ASP A 66 24.98 -4.47 31.85
CA ASP A 66 23.74 -4.25 32.59
C ASP A 66 22.94 -5.57 32.69
N SER A 67 22.57 -5.93 33.92
CA SER A 67 21.76 -7.11 34.24
C SER A 67 20.43 -7.20 33.45
N ASN A 68 19.94 -6.07 32.94
CA ASN A 68 18.74 -5.98 32.11
C ASN A 68 18.97 -6.44 30.67
N VAL A 69 20.21 -6.69 30.24
CA VAL A 69 20.53 -7.19 28.90
C VAL A 69 21.30 -8.50 29.00
N CYS A 70 20.95 -9.49 28.16
CA CYS A 70 21.76 -10.70 28.07
C CYS A 70 21.67 -11.41 26.73
N PHE A 71 22.79 -12.02 26.38
CA PHE A 71 22.94 -12.88 25.22
C PHE A 71 22.66 -14.36 25.55
N PHE A 72 22.06 -15.08 24.60
CA PHE A 72 21.91 -16.53 24.62
C PHE A 72 22.14 -17.11 23.21
N HIS A 73 23.08 -18.05 23.08
CA HIS A 73 23.34 -18.72 21.80
C HIS A 73 22.10 -19.47 21.32
N CYS A 74 21.63 -19.19 20.11
CA CYS A 74 20.47 -19.88 19.53
C CYS A 74 20.50 -19.86 18.01
N ASN A 75 20.46 -21.05 17.41
CA ASN A 75 20.03 -21.20 16.04
C ASN A 75 18.50 -21.18 15.95
N VAL A 76 17.93 -20.13 15.37
CA VAL A 76 16.47 -19.96 15.23
C VAL A 76 15.81 -21.07 14.40
N ALA A 77 16.57 -21.75 13.51
CA ALA A 77 16.05 -22.89 12.75
C ALA A 77 15.92 -24.17 13.60
N ASN A 78 16.44 -24.19 14.82
CA ASN A 78 16.30 -25.29 15.77
C ASN A 78 15.21 -24.96 16.80
N GLU A 79 14.10 -25.72 16.76
CA GLU A 79 12.96 -25.50 17.64
C GLU A 79 13.31 -25.63 19.13
N ASP A 80 14.16 -26.60 19.49
CA ASP A 80 14.52 -26.83 20.89
C ASP A 80 15.40 -25.71 21.45
N GLU A 81 16.30 -25.16 20.63
CA GLU A 81 17.11 -24.00 21.02
C GLU A 81 16.24 -22.76 21.22
N MET A 82 15.33 -22.47 20.28
CA MET A 82 14.46 -21.31 20.38
C MET A 82 13.49 -21.42 21.57
N ARG A 83 12.96 -22.63 21.83
CA ARG A 83 12.17 -22.91 23.03
C ARG A 83 12.98 -22.62 24.30
N ARG A 84 14.23 -23.12 24.39
CA ARG A 84 15.12 -22.88 25.54
C ARG A 84 15.45 -21.40 25.73
N ALA A 85 15.69 -20.66 24.66
CA ALA A 85 15.96 -19.23 24.73
C ALA A 85 14.77 -18.43 25.28
N ILE A 86 13.54 -18.78 24.86
CA ILE A 86 12.32 -18.19 25.41
C ILE A 86 12.12 -18.59 26.88
N ASP A 87 12.29 -19.87 27.21
CA ASP A 87 12.19 -20.36 28.59
C ASP A 87 13.20 -19.65 29.51
N PHE A 88 14.45 -19.49 29.06
CA PHE A 88 15.51 -18.76 29.76
C PHE A 88 15.15 -17.28 29.97
N THR A 89 14.59 -16.62 28.95
CA THR A 89 14.15 -15.22 29.05
C THR A 89 13.07 -15.06 30.13
N VAL A 90 12.10 -15.97 30.15
CA VAL A 90 11.02 -15.98 31.15
C VAL A 90 11.57 -16.30 32.54
N GLU A 91 12.49 -17.27 32.68
CA GLU A 91 13.12 -17.59 33.96
C GLU A 91 13.89 -16.39 34.52
N LYS A 92 14.63 -15.68 33.67
CA LYS A 92 15.48 -14.56 34.08
C LYS A 92 14.69 -13.28 34.40
N PHE A 93 13.69 -12.96 33.58
CA PHE A 93 12.99 -11.66 33.65
C PHE A 93 11.51 -11.75 34.07
N GLY A 94 10.99 -12.97 34.21
CA GLY A 94 9.65 -13.28 34.75
C GLY A 94 8.53 -13.35 33.71
N THR A 95 8.75 -12.84 32.49
CA THR A 95 7.74 -12.83 31.41
C THR A 95 8.40 -12.68 30.05
N LEU A 96 7.58 -12.72 28.98
CA LEU A 96 7.93 -12.26 27.64
C LEU A 96 6.80 -11.37 27.12
N ASP A 97 7.04 -10.06 27.01
CA ASP A 97 6.05 -9.10 26.51
C ASP A 97 6.24 -8.81 25.01
N ILE A 98 7.48 -8.87 24.52
CA ILE A 98 7.85 -8.52 23.14
C ILE A 98 8.72 -9.62 22.53
N LEU A 99 8.37 -10.09 21.34
CA LEU A 99 9.24 -10.90 20.48
C LEU A 99 9.57 -10.11 19.21
N VAL A 100 10.85 -9.96 18.91
CA VAL A 100 11.32 -9.44 17.63
C VAL A 100 12.01 -10.56 16.84
N ASN A 101 11.35 -11.00 15.78
CA ASN A 101 11.91 -11.94 14.83
C ASN A 101 12.72 -11.17 13.77
N ASN A 102 14.02 -10.98 14.01
CA ASN A 102 14.91 -10.24 13.11
C ASN A 102 15.96 -11.11 12.40
N ALA A 103 16.32 -12.26 12.96
CA ALA A 103 17.30 -13.17 12.34
C ALA A 103 16.94 -13.51 10.88
N GLY A 104 17.94 -13.44 10.00
CA GLY A 104 17.75 -13.82 8.60
C GLY A 104 19.04 -13.85 7.79
N ILE A 105 19.02 -14.63 6.72
CA ILE A 105 20.12 -14.79 5.75
C ILE A 105 19.62 -14.50 4.32
N CYS A 106 20.52 -14.01 3.47
CA CYS A 106 20.21 -13.66 2.08
C CYS A 106 20.27 -14.88 1.14
N GLY A 107 21.10 -15.87 1.46
CA GLY A 107 21.43 -16.96 0.54
C GLY A 107 22.36 -16.50 -0.60
N VAL A 108 22.67 -17.42 -1.50
CA VAL A 108 23.62 -17.19 -2.60
C VAL A 108 22.91 -16.53 -3.79
N PRO A 109 23.48 -15.48 -4.42
CA PRO A 109 22.94 -14.93 -5.66
C PRO A 109 22.89 -15.99 -6.76
N SER A 110 21.71 -16.16 -7.35
CA SER A 110 21.52 -17.04 -8.50
C SER A 110 20.83 -16.30 -9.65
N PRO A 111 21.55 -16.03 -10.76
CA PRO A 111 20.96 -15.40 -11.94
C PRO A 111 20.18 -16.40 -12.82
N ASP A 112 20.26 -17.71 -12.52
CA ASP A 112 19.60 -18.78 -13.27
C ASP A 112 18.97 -19.79 -12.32
N ILE A 113 17.64 -19.76 -12.22
CA ILE A 113 16.86 -20.62 -11.32
C ILE A 113 17.17 -22.12 -11.50
N ARG A 114 17.60 -22.55 -12.69
CA ARG A 114 17.92 -23.96 -12.98
C ARG A 114 19.19 -24.45 -12.27
N LYS A 115 20.00 -23.54 -11.74
CA LYS A 115 21.27 -23.83 -11.06
C LYS A 115 21.19 -23.66 -9.55
N VAL A 116 20.01 -23.37 -9.02
CA VAL A 116 19.81 -23.24 -7.56
C VAL A 116 19.90 -24.62 -6.93
N GLU A 117 20.80 -24.78 -5.97
CA GLU A 117 20.84 -25.97 -5.14
C GLU A 117 19.68 -25.93 -4.14
N ILE A 118 18.94 -27.04 -4.03
CA ILE A 118 17.76 -27.11 -3.17
C ILE A 118 18.12 -26.90 -1.70
N SER A 119 19.29 -27.36 -1.26
CA SER A 119 19.79 -27.15 0.10
C SER A 119 20.00 -25.67 0.45
N GLU A 120 20.37 -24.82 -0.52
CA GLU A 120 20.49 -23.37 -0.31
C GLU A 120 19.12 -22.73 -0.12
N PHE A 121 18.13 -23.16 -0.92
CA PHE A 121 16.75 -22.73 -0.77
C PHE A 121 16.18 -23.13 0.60
N GLU A 122 16.39 -24.39 0.98
CA GLU A 122 15.95 -24.95 2.27
C GLU A 122 16.59 -24.20 3.44
N ASN A 123 17.89 -23.94 3.39
CA ASN A 123 18.59 -23.21 4.45
C ASN A 123 18.01 -21.81 4.67
N VAL A 124 17.74 -21.06 3.59
CA VAL A 124 17.12 -19.73 3.68
C VAL A 124 15.72 -19.82 4.28
N PHE A 125 14.90 -20.80 3.88
CA PHE A 125 13.57 -20.99 4.45
C PHE A 125 13.61 -21.45 5.91
N ASP A 126 14.58 -22.29 6.26
CA ASP A 126 14.77 -22.79 7.62
C ASP A 126 15.09 -21.64 8.60
N VAL A 127 15.95 -20.72 8.21
CA VAL A 127 16.28 -19.56 9.04
C VAL A 127 15.16 -18.50 8.97
N ASN A 128 14.81 -18.04 7.77
CA ASN A 128 13.97 -16.85 7.59
C ASN A 128 12.47 -17.12 7.80
N VAL A 129 11.99 -18.35 7.62
CA VAL A 129 10.56 -18.69 7.69
C VAL A 129 10.27 -19.62 8.86
N LYS A 130 10.94 -20.77 8.92
CA LYS A 130 10.76 -21.75 10.00
C LYS A 130 11.17 -21.13 11.34
N GLY A 131 12.28 -20.40 11.39
CA GLY A 131 12.70 -19.68 12.61
C GLY A 131 11.67 -18.66 13.11
N VAL A 132 11.09 -17.87 12.21
CA VAL A 132 10.01 -16.92 12.54
C VAL A 132 8.78 -17.64 13.09
N PHE A 133 8.36 -18.72 12.43
CA PHE A 133 7.23 -19.53 12.87
C PHE A 133 7.45 -20.15 14.26
N ILE A 134 8.63 -20.72 14.50
CA ILE A 134 9.03 -21.29 15.80
C ILE A 134 8.99 -20.19 16.88
N GLY A 135 9.57 -19.02 16.59
CA GLY A 135 9.54 -17.87 17.50
C GLY A 135 8.11 -17.48 17.87
N MET A 136 7.24 -17.29 16.87
CA MET A 136 5.82 -16.98 17.08
C MET A 136 5.12 -18.03 17.94
N LYS A 137 5.29 -19.32 17.62
CA LYS A 137 4.69 -20.46 18.34
C LYS A 137 5.05 -20.44 19.83
N HIS A 138 6.34 -20.31 20.14
CA HIS A 138 6.80 -20.40 21.53
C HIS A 138 6.59 -19.11 22.32
N ALA A 139 6.55 -17.94 21.67
CA ALA A 139 6.13 -16.70 22.32
C ALA A 139 4.63 -16.73 22.65
N ALA A 140 3.78 -17.22 21.74
CA ALA A 140 2.34 -17.34 21.96
C ALA A 140 2.02 -18.20 23.21
N ARG A 141 2.78 -19.26 23.47
CA ARG A 141 2.67 -20.08 24.69
C ARG A 141 2.77 -19.26 25.98
N ILE A 142 3.58 -18.20 25.99
CA ILE A 142 3.77 -17.30 27.14
C ILE A 142 2.74 -16.17 27.14
N MET A 143 2.46 -15.60 25.97
CA MET A 143 1.62 -14.40 25.81
C MET A 143 0.11 -14.68 25.93
N ILE A 144 -0.38 -15.83 25.44
CA ILE A 144 -1.81 -16.17 25.45
C ILE A 144 -2.38 -16.22 26.88
N PRO A 145 -1.76 -16.91 27.85
CA PRO A 145 -2.25 -16.93 29.23
C PRO A 145 -2.28 -15.53 29.89
N GLN A 146 -1.44 -14.60 29.41
CA GLN A 146 -1.38 -13.22 29.90
C GLN A 146 -2.35 -12.27 29.18
N ALA A 147 -2.97 -12.73 28.10
CA ALA A 147 -3.84 -11.95 27.22
C ALA A 147 -3.19 -10.63 26.72
N ARG A 148 -1.86 -10.63 26.54
CA ARG A 148 -1.09 -9.47 26.10
C ARG A 148 0.22 -9.91 25.45
N GLY A 149 0.67 -9.14 24.46
CA GLY A 149 1.98 -9.33 23.85
C GLY A 149 2.13 -8.56 22.54
N SER A 150 3.37 -8.37 22.11
CA SER A 150 3.71 -7.79 20.81
C SER A 150 4.74 -8.64 20.10
N ILE A 151 4.42 -9.08 18.88
CA ILE A 151 5.35 -9.79 18.01
C ILE A 151 5.62 -8.91 16.79
N VAL A 152 6.89 -8.64 16.51
CA VAL A 152 7.32 -7.86 15.35
C VAL A 152 8.32 -8.68 14.54
N SER A 153 8.04 -8.92 13.26
CA SER A 153 8.96 -9.60 12.35
C SER A 153 9.63 -8.60 11.40
N VAL A 154 10.94 -8.72 11.19
CA VAL A 154 11.66 -7.93 10.19
C VAL A 154 11.68 -8.70 8.87
N SER A 155 10.89 -8.24 7.90
CA SER A 155 10.88 -8.79 6.56
C SER A 155 11.85 -8.01 5.66
N SER A 156 11.38 -7.47 4.54
CA SER A 156 12.13 -6.68 3.57
C SER A 156 11.14 -6.18 2.52
N VAL A 157 11.47 -5.10 1.83
CA VAL A 157 10.71 -4.71 0.64
C VAL A 157 10.69 -5.79 -0.46
N ALA A 158 11.63 -6.73 -0.43
CA ALA A 158 11.60 -7.93 -1.26
C ALA A 158 10.35 -8.80 -1.03
N SER A 159 9.56 -8.53 0.02
CA SER A 159 8.25 -9.15 0.27
C SER A 159 7.11 -8.63 -0.61
N VAL A 160 7.35 -7.57 -1.39
CA VAL A 160 6.37 -6.99 -2.32
C VAL A 160 6.96 -6.71 -3.71
N ILE A 161 8.28 -6.52 -3.82
CA ILE A 161 8.98 -6.33 -5.10
C ILE A 161 9.82 -7.57 -5.42
N GLY A 162 9.60 -8.16 -6.60
CA GLY A 162 10.48 -9.20 -7.14
C GLY A 162 11.77 -8.62 -7.74
N GLY A 163 12.84 -9.42 -7.74
CA GLY A 163 14.11 -9.05 -8.41
C GLY A 163 15.10 -8.26 -7.55
N LEU A 164 14.82 -8.06 -6.26
CA LEU A 164 15.71 -7.35 -5.32
C LEU A 164 16.65 -8.25 -4.52
N GLY A 165 16.67 -9.55 -4.80
CA GLY A 165 17.55 -10.49 -4.12
C GLY A 165 17.42 -11.92 -4.65
N PRO A 166 18.16 -12.86 -4.07
CA PRO A 166 18.08 -14.28 -4.43
C PRO A 166 16.66 -14.83 -4.34
N HIS A 167 16.32 -15.82 -5.17
CA HIS A 167 14.97 -16.38 -5.26
C HIS A 167 14.42 -16.86 -3.91
N ALA A 168 15.23 -17.59 -3.13
CA ALA A 168 14.86 -18.09 -1.82
C ALA A 168 14.60 -16.95 -0.82
N TYR A 169 15.42 -15.90 -0.86
CA TYR A 169 15.24 -14.73 0.00
C TYR A 169 13.92 -14.01 -0.27
N VAL A 170 13.66 -13.67 -1.54
CA VAL A 170 12.42 -13.00 -1.95
C VAL A 170 11.20 -13.84 -1.54
N GLY A 171 11.23 -15.15 -1.81
CA GLY A 171 10.17 -16.08 -1.40
C GLY A 171 9.99 -16.14 0.12
N SER A 172 11.08 -16.23 0.88
CA SER A 172 11.03 -16.27 2.34
C SER A 172 10.44 -14.99 2.95
N LYS A 173 10.77 -13.82 2.39
CA LYS A 173 10.27 -12.53 2.89
C LYS A 173 8.79 -12.31 2.57
N HIS A 174 8.29 -12.83 1.44
CA HIS A 174 6.85 -12.93 1.20
C HIS A 174 6.17 -13.88 2.21
N ALA A 175 6.79 -15.02 2.51
CA ALA A 175 6.25 -15.99 3.47
C ALA A 175 6.16 -15.40 4.89
N VAL A 176 7.15 -14.63 5.34
CA VAL A 176 7.11 -13.93 6.64
C VAL A 176 5.94 -12.95 6.73
N VAL A 177 5.65 -12.20 5.66
CA VAL A 177 4.48 -11.32 5.63
C VAL A 177 3.18 -12.12 5.68
N GLY A 178 3.09 -13.24 4.95
CA GLY A 178 1.96 -14.16 5.02
C GLY A 178 1.72 -14.73 6.43
N LEU A 179 2.79 -15.22 7.07
CA LEU A 179 2.76 -15.73 8.44
C LEU A 179 2.31 -14.65 9.43
N THR A 180 2.88 -13.45 9.35
CA THR A 180 2.51 -12.32 10.21
C THR A 180 1.01 -12.07 10.18
N LYS A 181 0.43 -12.02 8.98
CA LYS A 181 -1.01 -11.75 8.80
C LYS A 181 -1.88 -12.87 9.36
N ASN A 182 -1.51 -14.12 9.09
CA ASN A 182 -2.28 -15.27 9.55
C ASN A 182 -2.23 -15.42 11.07
N VAL A 183 -1.04 -15.27 11.67
CA VAL A 183 -0.85 -15.35 13.13
C VAL A 183 -1.48 -14.13 13.83
N ALA A 184 -1.49 -12.94 13.21
CA ALA A 184 -2.21 -11.78 13.73
C ALA A 184 -3.73 -12.04 13.85
N ALA A 185 -4.32 -12.71 12.87
CA ALA A 185 -5.75 -13.03 12.88
C ALA A 185 -6.11 -13.99 14.04
N GLU A 186 -5.27 -14.98 14.31
CA GLU A 186 -5.43 -15.91 15.43
C GLU A 186 -5.17 -15.23 16.78
N LEU A 187 -3.96 -14.67 16.96
CA LEU A 187 -3.50 -14.16 18.25
C LEU A 187 -4.18 -12.85 18.67
N GLY A 188 -4.81 -12.15 17.73
CA GLY A 188 -5.63 -10.97 18.02
C GLY A 188 -6.79 -11.27 18.97
N ALA A 189 -7.39 -12.48 18.89
CA ALA A 189 -8.42 -12.93 19.82
C ALA A 189 -7.93 -13.06 21.27
N HIS A 190 -6.60 -13.16 21.44
CA HIS A 190 -5.91 -13.27 22.73
C HIS A 190 -5.26 -11.95 23.17
N GLY A 191 -5.55 -10.82 22.53
CA GLY A 191 -4.99 -9.52 22.90
C GLY A 191 -3.51 -9.34 22.54
N ILE A 192 -3.00 -10.16 21.61
CA ILE A 192 -1.60 -10.12 21.15
C ILE A 192 -1.55 -9.49 19.77
N ARG A 193 -0.63 -8.55 19.59
CA ARG A 193 -0.41 -7.85 18.32
C ARG A 193 0.72 -8.53 17.55
N VAL A 194 0.53 -8.72 16.26
CA VAL A 194 1.54 -9.35 15.39
C VAL A 194 1.70 -8.50 14.15
N ASN A 195 2.87 -7.89 13.98
CA ASN A 195 3.16 -6.96 12.89
C ASN A 195 4.49 -7.30 12.22
N CYS A 196 4.72 -6.67 11.08
CA CYS A 196 5.95 -6.79 10.32
C CYS A 196 6.48 -5.41 9.92
N VAL A 197 7.80 -5.24 9.94
CA VAL A 197 8.50 -4.11 9.33
C VAL A 197 9.22 -4.62 8.10
N SER A 198 9.09 -3.93 6.97
CA SER A 198 9.78 -4.26 5.72
C SER A 198 10.71 -3.12 5.32
N PRO A 199 11.98 -3.18 5.77
CA PRO A 199 12.97 -2.17 5.40
C PRO A 199 13.25 -2.17 3.91
N TYR A 200 13.66 -1.00 3.41
CA TYR A 200 14.36 -0.91 2.13
C TYR A 200 15.80 -1.44 2.28
N ALA A 201 16.72 -0.99 1.46
CA ALA A 201 18.11 -1.38 1.54
C ALA A 201 18.82 -0.61 2.67
N VAL A 202 19.27 -1.34 3.70
CA VAL A 202 20.01 -0.79 4.85
C VAL A 202 21.43 -1.32 4.83
N ALA A 203 22.42 -0.44 5.07
CA ALA A 203 23.83 -0.78 5.09
C ALA A 203 24.20 -1.60 6.35
N THR A 204 23.86 -2.89 6.33
CA THR A 204 24.16 -3.88 7.38
C THR A 204 25.01 -5.00 6.80
N PRO A 205 25.75 -5.79 7.60
CA PRO A 205 26.56 -6.91 7.10
C PRO A 205 25.85 -7.84 6.10
N LEU A 206 24.52 -8.01 6.25
CA LEU A 206 23.68 -8.79 5.34
C LEU A 206 23.67 -8.25 3.90
N ALA A 207 23.76 -6.93 3.72
CA ALA A 207 23.68 -6.26 2.40
C ALA A 207 24.82 -6.69 1.46
N LEU A 208 26.03 -6.88 2.01
CA LEU A 208 27.21 -7.32 1.27
C LEU A 208 27.58 -8.79 1.55
N ALA A 209 26.70 -9.56 2.22
CA ALA A 209 26.97 -10.96 2.57
C ALA A 209 27.20 -11.87 1.36
N HIS A 210 26.75 -11.44 0.18
CA HIS A 210 26.96 -12.14 -1.08
C HIS A 210 28.36 -11.94 -1.69
N LEU A 211 29.12 -10.97 -1.20
CA LEU A 211 30.51 -10.75 -1.59
C LEU A 211 31.46 -11.56 -0.68
N PRO A 212 32.59 -12.05 -1.22
CA PRO A 212 33.72 -12.55 -0.42
C PRO A 212 34.16 -11.52 0.62
N GLU A 213 34.65 -11.97 1.78
CA GLU A 213 34.98 -11.07 2.90
C GLU A 213 36.02 -10.01 2.51
N GLU A 214 37.02 -10.41 1.74
CA GLU A 214 38.05 -9.54 1.17
C GLU A 214 37.52 -8.46 0.20
N GLU A 215 36.33 -8.66 -0.37
CA GLU A 215 35.69 -7.71 -1.29
C GLU A 215 34.73 -6.75 -0.59
N ARG A 216 34.41 -6.96 0.70
CA ARG A 216 33.54 -6.09 1.53
C ARG A 216 34.27 -4.82 2.01
N THR A 217 34.96 -4.17 1.08
CA THR A 217 35.75 -2.95 1.30
C THR A 217 34.86 -1.72 1.50
N GLU A 218 35.42 -0.62 2.02
CA GLU A 218 34.70 0.67 2.11
C GLU A 218 34.15 1.14 0.74
N ASN A 219 34.88 0.88 -0.34
CA ASN A 219 34.39 1.20 -1.69
C ASN A 219 33.12 0.42 -2.06
N ALA A 220 32.98 -0.83 -1.60
CA ALA A 220 31.79 -1.63 -1.83
C ALA A 220 30.59 -1.07 -1.03
N TRP A 221 30.84 -0.62 0.20
CA TRP A 221 29.84 0.08 1.02
C TRP A 221 29.42 1.42 0.42
N ASP A 222 30.37 2.22 -0.07
CA ASP A 222 30.09 3.48 -0.76
C ASP A 222 29.27 3.25 -2.03
N GLY A 223 29.62 2.21 -2.81
CA GLY A 223 28.85 1.79 -3.97
C GLY A 223 27.42 1.39 -3.62
N PHE A 224 27.24 0.61 -2.55
CA PHE A 224 25.92 0.24 -2.02
C PHE A 224 25.13 1.48 -1.59
N ARG A 225 25.69 2.32 -0.72
CA ARG A 225 25.04 3.56 -0.25
C ARG A 225 24.65 4.48 -1.41
N ALA A 226 25.53 4.65 -2.41
CA ALA A 226 25.23 5.44 -3.60
C ALA A 226 24.10 4.84 -4.44
N PHE A 227 24.07 3.52 -4.61
CA PHE A 227 22.97 2.82 -5.28
C PHE A 227 21.65 3.01 -4.52
N VAL A 228 21.64 2.82 -3.20
CA VAL A 228 20.46 3.01 -2.36
C VAL A 228 19.97 4.44 -2.42
N ALA A 229 20.84 5.43 -2.19
CA ALA A 229 20.48 6.85 -2.20
C ALA A 229 19.88 7.29 -3.55
N LYS A 230 20.42 6.78 -4.66
CA LYS A 230 19.91 7.06 -6.01
C LYS A 230 18.50 6.51 -6.23
N ASN A 231 18.17 5.37 -5.64
CA ASN A 231 16.91 4.65 -5.87
C ASN A 231 15.89 4.81 -4.73
N ALA A 232 16.28 5.43 -3.61
CA ALA A 232 15.40 5.74 -2.50
C ALA A 232 14.34 6.77 -2.90
N ASN A 233 13.14 6.63 -2.37
CA ASN A 233 12.07 7.62 -2.55
C ASN A 233 12.34 8.91 -1.76
N LEU A 234 12.95 8.80 -0.57
CA LEU A 234 13.33 9.93 0.27
C LEU A 234 14.77 10.36 -0.03
N GLN A 235 14.92 11.30 -0.96
CA GLN A 235 16.22 11.81 -1.37
C GLN A 235 16.93 12.56 -0.23
N LYS A 236 18.25 12.39 -0.14
CA LYS A 236 19.16 12.99 0.87
C LYS A 236 19.03 12.45 2.30
N VAL A 237 18.19 11.45 2.53
CA VAL A 237 18.12 10.73 3.81
C VAL A 237 18.60 9.31 3.56
N GLU A 238 19.56 8.86 4.36
CA GLU A 238 19.99 7.47 4.37
C GLU A 238 19.13 6.70 5.37
N LEU A 239 18.54 5.58 4.93
CA LEU A 239 17.84 4.67 5.83
C LEU A 239 18.88 3.87 6.63
N THR A 240 18.88 4.06 7.93
CA THR A 240 19.82 3.42 8.86
C THR A 240 19.19 2.26 9.62
N ALA A 241 20.02 1.47 10.31
CA ALA A 241 19.54 0.43 11.20
C ALA A 241 18.73 1.01 12.40
N ASP A 242 19.06 2.23 12.84
CA ASP A 242 18.35 2.93 13.90
C ASP A 242 16.94 3.34 13.46
N ASP A 243 16.75 3.78 12.21
CA ASP A 243 15.43 4.09 11.66
C ASP A 243 14.50 2.86 11.67
N VAL A 244 15.04 1.69 11.31
CA VAL A 244 14.30 0.42 11.40
C VAL A 244 13.99 0.07 12.85
N ALA A 245 14.95 0.28 13.76
CA ALA A 245 14.77 0.03 15.18
C ALA A 245 13.66 0.92 15.76
N ASP A 246 13.55 2.18 15.34
CA ASP A 246 12.48 3.09 15.72
C ASP A 246 11.10 2.61 15.26
N ALA A 247 11.00 2.08 14.04
CA ALA A 247 9.77 1.47 13.52
C ALA A 247 9.38 0.23 14.34
N VAL A 248 10.35 -0.61 14.69
CA VAL A 248 10.14 -1.80 15.54
C VAL A 248 9.75 -1.39 16.97
N LEU A 249 10.35 -0.34 17.52
CA LEU A 249 10.01 0.25 18.82
C LEU A 249 8.56 0.75 18.83
N TYR A 250 8.15 1.47 17.78
CA TYR A 250 6.76 1.93 17.63
C TYR A 250 5.77 0.76 17.69
N LEU A 251 5.99 -0.26 16.87
CA LEU A 251 5.15 -1.45 16.83
C LEU A 251 5.21 -2.28 18.12
N SER A 252 6.26 -2.16 18.91
CA SER A 252 6.42 -2.87 20.19
C SER A 252 5.83 -2.12 21.39
N SER A 253 5.64 -0.80 21.27
CA SER A 253 5.13 0.07 22.33
C SER A 253 3.60 0.17 22.37
N ASP A 254 3.06 0.72 23.46
CA ASP A 254 1.61 0.94 23.63
C ASP A 254 1.03 2.00 22.67
N GLU A 255 1.88 2.77 21.98
CA GLU A 255 1.46 3.72 20.94
C GLU A 255 0.81 3.04 19.73
N SER A 256 1.13 1.76 19.50
CA SER A 256 0.57 0.93 18.44
C SER A 256 -0.47 -0.07 18.97
N ARG A 257 -1.11 0.21 20.12
CA ARG A 257 -2.05 -0.70 20.83
C ARG A 257 -3.20 -1.27 20.01
N TYR A 258 -3.56 -0.67 18.88
CA TYR A 258 -4.63 -1.14 17.99
C TYR A 258 -4.12 -1.55 16.60
N ILE A 259 -2.80 -1.65 16.42
CA ILE A 259 -2.16 -2.02 15.17
C ILE A 259 -1.73 -3.50 15.25
N SER A 260 -2.35 -4.33 14.41
CA SER A 260 -2.02 -5.75 14.24
C SER A 260 -2.24 -6.14 12.77
N GLY A 261 -1.44 -7.08 12.26
CA GLY A 261 -1.50 -7.59 10.90
C GLY A 261 -0.88 -6.69 9.83
N VAL A 262 -0.23 -5.57 10.22
CA VAL A 262 0.34 -4.64 9.24
C VAL A 262 1.73 -5.07 8.80
N ASN A 263 2.04 -4.78 7.54
CA ASN A 263 3.40 -4.76 7.03
C ASN A 263 3.81 -3.28 6.84
N LEU A 264 4.50 -2.71 7.83
CA LEU A 264 4.99 -1.34 7.77
C LEU A 264 6.17 -1.29 6.80
N MET A 265 5.91 -0.81 5.59
CA MET A 265 6.92 -0.70 4.55
C MET A 265 7.62 0.65 4.63
N GLU A 266 8.94 0.64 4.79
CA GLU A 266 9.77 1.86 4.79
C GLU A 266 10.09 2.37 3.37
N GLN A 267 9.29 1.98 2.38
CA GLN A 267 9.45 2.37 0.97
C GLN A 267 8.15 2.83 0.30
N TYR A 268 6.97 2.53 0.86
CA TYR A 268 5.69 2.67 0.14
C TYR A 268 4.62 3.42 0.91
N SER A 269 4.95 4.61 1.40
CA SER A 269 3.96 5.64 1.70
C SER A 269 3.79 6.60 0.52
N CYS A 270 4.90 6.90 -0.16
CA CYS A 270 5.00 7.95 -1.17
C CYS A 270 6.17 7.69 -2.15
N MET A 271 5.95 7.78 -3.46
CA MET A 271 6.98 7.72 -4.52
C MET A 271 6.88 8.95 -5.42
N LYS A 272 8.00 9.53 -5.87
CA LYS A 272 7.96 10.60 -6.88
C LYS A 272 8.19 10.03 -8.28
N SER A 273 7.53 10.60 -9.28
CA SER A 273 7.74 10.24 -10.69
C SER A 273 9.17 10.54 -11.12
N MET A 274 9.67 9.86 -12.17
CA MET A 274 11.07 9.98 -12.63
C MET A 274 11.47 11.41 -13.04
N ASP A 275 10.52 12.26 -13.41
CA ASP A 275 10.71 13.67 -13.70
C ASP A 275 10.60 14.58 -12.45
N GLY A 276 10.35 14.01 -11.28
CA GLY A 276 10.17 14.68 -9.99
C GLY A 276 8.87 15.47 -9.86
N LYS A 277 7.98 15.39 -10.85
CA LYS A 277 6.82 16.28 -10.99
C LYS A 277 5.53 15.76 -10.37
N SER A 278 5.47 14.48 -10.02
CA SER A 278 4.27 13.84 -9.47
C SER A 278 4.64 12.99 -8.28
N GLU A 279 3.70 12.83 -7.36
CA GLU A 279 3.85 12.11 -6.10
C GLU A 279 2.77 11.01 -6.03
N LEU A 280 3.17 9.78 -5.75
CA LEU A 280 2.35 8.59 -5.72
C LEU A 280 2.26 8.12 -4.28
N GLU A 281 1.13 8.32 -3.62
CA GLU A 281 0.91 7.84 -2.26
C GLU A 281 0.23 6.48 -2.26
N MET A 282 0.69 5.55 -1.42
CA MET A 282 0.11 4.20 -1.32
C MET A 282 -0.21 3.87 0.12
N LEU A 283 -1.39 3.31 0.36
CA LEU A 283 -1.82 2.81 1.66
C LEU A 283 -2.38 1.40 1.50
N SER A 284 -2.20 0.56 2.52
CA SER A 284 -2.86 -0.74 2.55
C SER A 284 -3.29 -1.12 3.97
N PHE A 285 -4.39 -1.86 4.05
CA PHE A 285 -5.05 -2.26 5.28
C PHE A 285 -5.60 -3.69 5.12
N GLN A 286 -5.80 -4.37 6.23
CA GLN A 286 -6.45 -5.68 6.27
C GLN A 286 -7.45 -5.71 7.43
N ALA A 287 -8.47 -6.55 7.33
CA ALA A 287 -9.48 -6.73 8.38
C ALA A 287 -9.98 -8.20 8.35
N PRO A 288 -10.67 -8.70 9.39
CA PRO A 288 -11.08 -10.11 9.47
C PRO A 288 -11.92 -10.64 8.30
N LYS A 289 -12.50 -9.76 7.48
CA LYS A 289 -13.26 -10.11 6.27
C LYS A 289 -12.63 -9.58 4.98
N ILE A 290 -11.50 -8.91 5.08
CA ILE A 290 -10.83 -8.16 4.02
C ILE A 290 -9.37 -8.59 3.99
N ARG A 291 -9.07 -9.51 3.06
CA ARG A 291 -7.72 -9.97 2.78
C ARG A 291 -6.79 -8.85 2.41
N TYR A 292 -7.24 -7.86 1.64
CA TYR A 292 -6.38 -6.77 1.22
C TYR A 292 -7.19 -5.55 0.77
N LEU A 293 -7.10 -4.46 1.51
CA LEU A 293 -7.57 -3.15 1.10
C LEU A 293 -6.36 -2.32 0.72
N ARG A 294 -6.39 -1.65 -0.43
CA ARG A 294 -5.29 -0.77 -0.84
C ARG A 294 -5.79 0.48 -1.55
N SER A 295 -5.08 1.58 -1.36
CA SER A 295 -5.23 2.80 -2.16
C SER A 295 -3.90 3.19 -2.78
N LEU A 296 -3.93 3.65 -4.02
CA LEU A 296 -2.86 4.34 -4.70
C LEU A 296 -3.42 5.71 -5.12
N SER A 297 -2.90 6.78 -4.56
CA SER A 297 -3.15 8.15 -4.98
C SER A 297 -1.96 8.63 -5.82
N ILE A 298 -2.18 9.42 -6.86
CA ILE A 298 -1.13 10.09 -7.62
C ILE A 298 -1.50 11.56 -7.71
N GLU A 299 -0.67 12.46 -7.20
CA GLU A 299 -0.80 13.91 -7.33
C GLU A 299 0.32 14.46 -8.22
N GLY A 300 -0.02 14.87 -9.44
CA GLY A 300 0.90 15.53 -10.37
C GLY A 300 0.89 17.05 -10.28
N SER A 301 2.03 17.69 -10.51
CA SER A 301 2.19 19.16 -10.61
C SER A 301 1.38 19.80 -11.75
N GLU A 302 1.01 19.02 -12.78
CA GLU A 302 0.20 19.47 -13.92
C GLU A 302 -1.17 18.77 -13.93
N ALA A 303 -2.00 19.11 -12.94
CA ALA A 303 -3.44 18.85 -12.89
C ALA A 303 -3.93 17.39 -13.00
N MET A 304 -3.03 16.40 -12.92
CA MET A 304 -3.35 14.97 -12.90
C MET A 304 -3.49 14.48 -11.44
N LYS A 305 -4.67 13.96 -11.10
CA LYS A 305 -4.95 13.23 -9.86
C LYS A 305 -5.48 11.84 -10.18
N VAL A 306 -4.80 10.80 -9.71
CA VAL A 306 -5.27 9.41 -9.83
C VAL A 306 -5.59 8.88 -8.44
N LEU A 307 -6.69 8.17 -8.28
CA LEU A 307 -7.02 7.40 -7.07
C LEU A 307 -7.46 6.01 -7.51
N ASP A 308 -6.68 5.00 -7.18
CA ASP A 308 -7.02 3.59 -7.36
C ASP A 308 -7.22 2.96 -5.98
N PHE A 309 -8.45 2.58 -5.67
CA PHE A 309 -8.84 1.98 -4.41
C PHE A 309 -9.52 0.63 -4.67
N ALA A 310 -9.15 -0.41 -3.92
CA ALA A 310 -9.84 -1.69 -4.00
C ALA A 310 -9.82 -2.45 -2.69
N VAL A 311 -10.84 -3.28 -2.53
CA VAL A 311 -11.05 -4.14 -1.36
C VAL A 311 -11.19 -5.57 -1.85
N PHE A 312 -10.22 -6.39 -1.48
CA PHE A 312 -10.20 -7.82 -1.74
C PHE A 312 -10.63 -8.56 -0.47
N PRO A 313 -11.70 -9.38 -0.53
CA PRO A 313 -12.15 -10.17 0.62
C PRO A 313 -11.23 -11.37 0.87
N GLU A 314 -11.37 -11.96 2.07
CA GLU A 314 -10.77 -13.27 2.39
C GLU A 314 -11.37 -14.39 1.52
N PRO A 315 -10.58 -15.39 1.07
CA PRO A 315 -11.07 -16.42 0.15
C PRO A 315 -12.23 -17.25 0.70
N GLU A 316 -12.36 -17.34 2.02
CA GLU A 316 -13.47 -18.00 2.72
C GLU A 316 -14.79 -17.20 2.60
N LEU A 317 -14.71 -15.95 2.17
CA LEU A 317 -15.84 -15.05 1.94
C LEU A 317 -15.96 -14.77 0.44
N ASP A 318 -17.02 -15.28 -0.17
CA ASP A 318 -17.29 -15.12 -1.59
C ASP A 318 -17.81 -13.71 -1.96
N LEU A 319 -17.35 -12.65 -1.28
CA LEU A 319 -17.77 -11.28 -1.53
C LEU A 319 -17.26 -10.78 -2.91
N PRO A 320 -18.00 -9.87 -3.58
CA PRO A 320 -17.48 -9.12 -4.71
C PRO A 320 -16.26 -8.26 -4.35
N ILE A 321 -15.37 -8.04 -5.31
CA ILE A 321 -14.22 -7.14 -5.17
C ILE A 321 -14.69 -5.71 -5.43
N PHE A 322 -14.59 -4.84 -4.44
CA PHE A 322 -14.85 -3.42 -4.65
C PHE A 322 -13.65 -2.77 -5.35
N CYS A 323 -13.87 -2.07 -6.45
CA CYS A 323 -12.87 -1.27 -7.15
C CYS A 323 -13.40 0.14 -7.41
N ALA A 324 -12.57 1.13 -7.12
CA ALA A 324 -12.83 2.53 -7.38
C ALA A 324 -11.58 3.17 -8.00
N ASN A 325 -11.62 3.40 -9.30
CA ASN A 325 -10.54 3.98 -10.08
C ASN A 325 -10.99 5.36 -10.59
N PHE A 326 -10.41 6.41 -10.04
CA PHE A 326 -10.60 7.78 -10.45
C PHE A 326 -9.33 8.25 -11.14
N PHE A 327 -9.43 8.65 -12.39
CA PHE A 327 -8.35 9.30 -13.13
C PHE A 327 -8.81 10.69 -13.54
N THR A 328 -8.23 11.70 -12.93
CA THR A 328 -8.51 13.12 -13.14
C THR A 328 -7.29 13.75 -13.78
N ALA A 329 -7.42 14.50 -14.87
CA ALA A 329 -6.30 15.20 -15.49
C ALA A 329 -6.77 16.48 -16.18
N GLY A 330 -6.50 17.64 -15.58
CA GLY A 330 -6.75 19.01 -16.08
C GLY A 330 -8.21 19.35 -16.36
N SER A 331 -8.81 18.61 -17.28
CA SER A 331 -10.18 18.73 -17.73
C SER A 331 -10.90 17.38 -17.81
N MET A 332 -10.23 16.24 -17.89
CA MET A 332 -10.88 14.92 -18.01
C MET A 332 -10.99 14.21 -16.66
N ASN A 333 -12.14 13.59 -16.38
CA ASN A 333 -12.35 12.67 -15.26
C ASN A 333 -12.84 11.33 -15.82
N ILE A 334 -12.11 10.24 -15.58
CA ILE A 334 -12.55 8.87 -15.83
C ILE A 334 -12.80 8.26 -14.46
N ILE A 335 -14.03 7.80 -14.23
CA ILE A 335 -14.44 7.20 -12.96
C ILE A 335 -14.97 5.81 -13.27
N VAL A 336 -14.32 4.79 -12.75
CA VAL A 336 -14.80 3.41 -12.74
C VAL A 336 -15.04 3.05 -11.29
N LEU A 337 -16.30 2.83 -10.93
CA LEU A 337 -16.70 2.38 -9.61
C LEU A 337 -17.50 1.10 -9.80
N ASP A 338 -16.99 -0.02 -9.29
CA ASP A 338 -17.59 -1.32 -9.52
C ASP A 338 -17.47 -2.25 -8.31
N LEU A 339 -18.42 -3.17 -8.20
CA LEU A 339 -18.38 -4.35 -7.36
C LEU A 339 -18.17 -5.55 -8.29
N ASN A 340 -16.91 -5.82 -8.60
CA ASN A 340 -16.52 -6.86 -9.55
C ASN A 340 -16.87 -8.25 -9.00
N PRO A 341 -17.59 -9.09 -9.77
CA PRO A 341 -18.01 -10.41 -9.30
C PRO A 341 -16.82 -11.36 -9.17
N LEU A 342 -16.77 -12.10 -8.05
CA LEU A 342 -15.74 -13.13 -7.82
C LEU A 342 -15.98 -14.39 -8.67
N HIS A 343 -17.24 -14.67 -8.98
CA HIS A 343 -17.66 -15.80 -9.80
C HIS A 343 -18.49 -15.34 -11.00
N ASP A 344 -18.48 -16.14 -12.06
CA ASP A 344 -19.19 -15.82 -13.30
C ASP A 344 -20.71 -15.65 -13.04
N VAL A 345 -21.19 -14.42 -13.13
CA VAL A 345 -22.60 -14.05 -12.88
C VAL A 345 -23.53 -14.39 -14.04
N ILE A 346 -23.00 -14.78 -15.21
CA ILE A 346 -23.77 -15.26 -16.37
C ILE A 346 -24.12 -16.74 -16.16
N ILE A 347 -23.14 -17.53 -15.72
CA ILE A 347 -23.27 -18.98 -15.56
C ILE A 347 -23.79 -19.35 -14.15
N GLN A 348 -23.26 -18.75 -13.09
CA GLN A 348 -23.57 -19.10 -11.70
C GLN A 348 -24.66 -18.20 -11.11
N LYS A 349 -25.91 -18.56 -11.40
CA LYS A 349 -27.10 -17.79 -11.01
C LYS A 349 -27.21 -17.60 -9.49
N ASP A 350 -26.83 -18.58 -8.69
CA ASP A 350 -26.92 -18.51 -7.22
C ASP A 350 -26.01 -17.43 -6.63
N TYR A 351 -24.82 -17.23 -7.22
CA TYR A 351 -23.88 -16.18 -6.82
C TYR A 351 -24.40 -14.79 -7.19
N ARG A 352 -24.94 -14.65 -8.40
CA ARG A 352 -25.59 -13.42 -8.87
C ARG A 352 -26.78 -13.06 -7.97
N GLU A 353 -27.62 -14.02 -7.63
CA GLU A 353 -28.77 -13.81 -6.74
C GLU A 353 -28.35 -13.45 -5.30
N LYS A 354 -27.24 -14.00 -4.81
CA LYS A 354 -26.73 -13.75 -3.45
C LYS A 354 -26.22 -12.32 -3.24
N TYR A 355 -25.47 -11.78 -4.20
CA TYR A 355 -24.78 -10.48 -4.02
C TYR A 355 -25.31 -9.35 -4.89
N TYR A 356 -25.87 -9.66 -6.06
CA TYR A 356 -26.29 -8.65 -7.02
C TYR A 356 -27.81 -8.45 -7.05
N ARG A 357 -28.62 -9.36 -6.50
CA ARG A 357 -30.09 -9.21 -6.47
C ARG A 357 -30.58 -7.96 -5.73
N SER A 358 -29.86 -7.48 -4.73
CA SER A 358 -30.20 -6.28 -3.95
C SER A 358 -29.52 -5.00 -4.46
N LEU A 359 -28.49 -5.11 -5.31
CA LEU A 359 -27.76 -4.00 -5.96
C LEU A 359 -28.28 -3.71 -7.38
N MET A 360 -28.65 -4.76 -8.11
CA MET A 360 -29.36 -4.71 -9.39
C MET A 360 -30.59 -3.80 -9.33
N PRO A 361 -31.44 -3.73 -8.27
CA PRO A 361 -32.58 -2.83 -8.17
C PRO A 361 -32.24 -1.35 -8.23
N LEU A 362 -30.99 -0.90 -8.03
CA LEU A 362 -30.64 0.52 -8.19
C LEU A 362 -30.37 0.88 -9.66
N GLY A 363 -29.62 0.03 -10.36
CA GLY A 363 -29.39 0.14 -11.81
C GLY A 363 -30.63 -0.27 -12.62
N LEU A 364 -31.34 -1.31 -12.18
CA LEU A 364 -32.67 -1.69 -12.62
C LEU A 364 -33.68 -0.61 -12.27
N LYS A 365 -33.69 0.09 -11.13
CA LYS A 365 -34.66 1.22 -10.95
C LYS A 365 -34.45 2.34 -11.96
N TYR A 366 -33.21 2.68 -12.30
CA TYR A 366 -32.93 3.65 -13.35
C TYR A 366 -33.29 3.12 -14.74
N THR A 367 -33.06 1.82 -14.98
CA THR A 367 -33.39 1.16 -16.25
C THR A 367 -34.88 0.87 -16.39
N GLU A 368 -35.58 0.48 -15.32
CA GLU A 368 -37.01 0.28 -15.17
C GLU A 368 -37.72 1.62 -15.24
N ALA A 369 -37.23 2.68 -14.59
CA ALA A 369 -37.77 4.03 -14.79
C ALA A 369 -37.58 4.49 -16.25
N TRP A 370 -36.44 4.18 -16.87
CA TRP A 370 -36.22 4.49 -18.29
C TRP A 370 -37.09 3.64 -19.22
N LEU A 371 -37.28 2.35 -18.93
CA LEU A 371 -38.14 1.42 -19.69
C LEU A 371 -39.63 1.76 -19.48
N GLU A 372 -40.04 2.18 -18.29
CA GLU A 372 -41.38 2.70 -18.00
C GLU A 372 -41.63 4.02 -18.74
N LEU A 373 -40.65 4.94 -18.77
CA LEU A 373 -40.71 6.15 -19.59
C LEU A 373 -40.77 5.83 -21.08
N MET A 374 -40.06 4.78 -21.53
CA MET A 374 -40.08 4.30 -22.91
C MET A 374 -41.42 3.64 -23.27
N ASP A 375 -42.01 2.85 -22.37
CA ASP A 375 -43.34 2.24 -22.54
C ASP A 375 -44.46 3.30 -22.51
N GLN A 376 -44.26 4.40 -21.77
CA GLN A 376 -45.16 5.56 -21.75
C GLN A 376 -44.93 6.52 -22.92
N ALA A 377 -43.76 6.48 -23.56
CA ALA A 377 -43.43 7.33 -24.69
C ALA A 377 -44.31 6.95 -25.88
N ARG A 378 -45.15 7.90 -26.31
CA ARG A 378 -45.94 7.74 -27.53
C ARG A 378 -45.12 8.22 -28.72
N GLU A 379 -45.21 7.49 -29.81
CA GLU A 379 -44.64 7.90 -31.09
C GLU A 379 -45.19 9.28 -31.49
N GLU A 380 -44.30 10.26 -31.66
CA GLU A 380 -44.65 11.57 -32.19
C GLU A 380 -44.87 11.44 -33.69
N LYS A 381 -45.98 11.98 -34.19
CA LYS A 381 -46.40 11.89 -35.61
C LYS A 381 -46.37 13.22 -36.33
N ASP A 382 -46.16 14.31 -35.59
CA ASP A 382 -46.00 15.63 -36.17
C ASP A 382 -44.57 15.83 -36.68
N ASP A 383 -44.42 15.97 -38.00
CA ASP A 383 -43.13 16.12 -38.67
C ASP A 383 -42.30 17.30 -38.11
N SER A 384 -42.96 18.39 -37.68
CA SER A 384 -42.28 19.56 -37.14
C SER A 384 -41.66 19.27 -35.77
N ARG A 385 -42.35 18.51 -34.92
CA ARG A 385 -41.85 18.07 -33.61
C ARG A 385 -40.79 16.98 -33.72
N ILE A 386 -40.94 16.05 -34.66
CA ILE A 386 -39.90 15.06 -34.96
C ILE A 386 -38.63 15.77 -35.40
N LEU A 387 -38.74 16.79 -36.26
CA LEU A 387 -37.59 17.58 -36.68
C LEU A 387 -36.93 18.32 -35.50
N LEU A 388 -37.72 18.88 -34.58
CA LEU A 388 -37.22 19.51 -33.35
C LEU A 388 -36.49 18.50 -32.44
N ASN A 389 -37.01 17.27 -32.31
CA ASN A 389 -36.38 16.20 -31.54
C ASN A 389 -35.06 15.77 -32.16
N CYS A 390 -35.03 15.57 -33.49
CA CYS A 390 -33.81 15.28 -34.25
C CYS A 390 -32.79 16.41 -34.11
N GLU A 391 -33.22 17.68 -34.17
CA GLU A 391 -32.35 18.83 -33.98
C GLU A 391 -31.77 18.88 -32.56
N ALA A 392 -32.56 18.58 -31.53
CA ALA A 392 -32.10 18.55 -30.15
C ALA A 392 -31.08 17.42 -29.91
N GLN A 393 -31.33 16.23 -30.45
CA GLN A 393 -30.40 15.12 -30.40
C GLN A 393 -29.10 15.44 -31.16
N HIS A 394 -29.23 15.99 -32.37
CA HIS A 394 -28.10 16.42 -33.18
C HIS A 394 -27.26 17.47 -32.43
N LYS A 395 -27.88 18.51 -31.84
CA LYS A 395 -27.20 19.51 -31.01
C LYS A 395 -26.41 18.90 -29.85
N TYR A 396 -27.00 17.93 -29.14
CA TYR A 396 -26.31 17.22 -28.05
C TYR A 396 -25.10 16.42 -28.54
N LEU A 397 -25.26 15.68 -29.63
CA LEU A 397 -24.16 14.89 -30.22
C LEU A 397 -23.04 15.78 -30.75
N THR A 398 -23.39 16.88 -31.44
CA THR A 398 -22.43 17.88 -31.92
C THR A 398 -21.63 18.49 -30.76
N TRP A 399 -22.28 18.77 -29.62
CA TRP A 399 -21.58 19.25 -28.43
C TRP A 399 -20.60 18.23 -27.87
N ARG A 400 -21.04 16.99 -27.69
CA ARG A 400 -20.21 15.91 -27.16
C ARG A 400 -19.03 15.64 -28.10
N ALA A 401 -19.23 15.50 -29.40
CA ALA A 401 -18.10 15.24 -30.31
C ALA A 401 -17.03 16.33 -30.29
N GLU A 402 -17.41 17.61 -30.13
CA GLU A 402 -16.45 18.71 -30.12
C GLU A 402 -15.80 18.94 -28.75
N LYS A 403 -16.56 18.79 -27.65
CA LYS A 403 -16.16 19.22 -26.31
C LYS A 403 -16.02 18.10 -25.29
N ASP A 404 -16.33 16.86 -25.65
CA ASP A 404 -16.22 15.72 -24.74
C ASP A 404 -14.78 15.58 -24.22
N PRO A 405 -14.61 15.40 -22.90
CA PRO A 405 -13.29 15.35 -22.31
C PRO A 405 -12.38 14.25 -22.83
N GLY A 406 -12.97 13.13 -23.28
CA GLY A 406 -12.23 11.97 -23.77
C GLY A 406 -11.63 12.13 -25.17
N HIS A 407 -12.09 13.11 -25.98
CA HIS A 407 -11.66 13.22 -27.38
C HIS A 407 -10.15 13.49 -27.52
N GLN A 408 -9.58 14.31 -26.66
CA GLN A 408 -8.14 14.63 -26.69
C GLN A 408 -7.26 13.43 -26.30
N VAL A 409 -7.77 12.54 -25.47
CA VAL A 409 -7.06 11.31 -25.10
C VAL A 409 -7.13 10.31 -26.25
N LEU A 410 -8.30 10.16 -26.88
CA LEU A 410 -8.44 9.31 -28.06
C LEU A 410 -7.50 9.76 -29.20
N LYS A 411 -7.38 11.07 -29.45
CA LYS A 411 -6.44 11.65 -30.43
C LYS A 411 -4.98 11.29 -30.15
N LYS A 412 -4.57 11.28 -28.88
CA LYS A 412 -3.21 10.91 -28.47
C LYS A 412 -2.93 9.41 -28.61
N LEU A 413 -3.95 8.57 -28.48
CA LEU A 413 -3.80 7.11 -28.53
C LEU A 413 -3.78 6.55 -29.95
N VAL A 414 -4.66 7.04 -30.83
CA VAL A 414 -4.85 6.46 -32.18
C VAL A 414 -4.56 7.43 -33.32
N GLY A 415 -4.10 8.64 -33.01
CA GLY A 415 -3.89 9.71 -33.98
C GLY A 415 -5.19 10.44 -34.35
N GLU A 416 -5.04 11.67 -34.85
CA GLU A 416 -6.14 12.61 -35.10
C GLU A 416 -7.21 12.04 -36.05
N ILE A 417 -6.78 11.37 -37.12
CA ILE A 417 -7.68 10.87 -38.18
C ILE A 417 -8.57 9.74 -37.63
N VAL A 418 -7.97 8.75 -36.96
CA VAL A 418 -8.70 7.60 -36.41
C VAL A 418 -9.56 8.02 -35.21
N ALA A 419 -9.09 8.95 -34.39
CA ALA A 419 -9.88 9.47 -33.27
C ALA A 419 -11.11 10.25 -33.74
N LYS A 420 -11.00 11.04 -34.82
CA LYS A 420 -12.14 11.73 -35.42
C LYS A 420 -13.18 10.75 -35.99
N ASP A 421 -12.72 9.68 -36.62
CA ASP A 421 -13.58 8.61 -37.14
C ASP A 421 -14.36 7.92 -36.00
N ILE A 422 -13.67 7.47 -34.96
CA ILE A 422 -14.29 6.82 -33.79
C ILE A 422 -15.28 7.76 -33.09
N VAL A 423 -14.95 9.05 -32.92
CA VAL A 423 -15.86 10.02 -32.29
C VAL A 423 -17.12 10.23 -33.14
N SER A 424 -16.96 10.42 -34.44
CA SER A 424 -18.08 10.84 -35.31
C SER A 424 -18.94 9.67 -35.76
N ASN A 425 -18.33 8.49 -35.98
CA ASN A 425 -18.99 7.35 -36.60
C ASN A 425 -19.31 6.21 -35.61
N PHE A 426 -18.73 6.20 -34.41
CA PHE A 426 -19.00 5.18 -33.39
C PHE A 426 -19.56 5.79 -32.10
N LEU A 427 -18.80 6.61 -31.38
CA LEU A 427 -19.19 7.11 -30.05
C LEU A 427 -20.39 8.06 -30.10
N PHE A 428 -20.44 8.92 -31.10
CA PHE A 428 -21.54 9.86 -31.33
C PHE A 428 -22.10 9.69 -32.74
N ASN A 429 -22.30 8.43 -33.15
CA ASN A 429 -22.98 8.09 -34.38
C ASN A 429 -24.34 8.83 -34.45
N GLY A 430 -24.61 9.48 -35.57
CA GLY A 430 -25.77 10.37 -35.74
C GLY A 430 -25.42 11.81 -36.09
N ILE A 431 -24.18 12.26 -35.82
CA ILE A 431 -23.75 13.65 -36.14
C ILE A 431 -23.83 13.94 -37.63
N ASN A 432 -23.44 12.99 -38.48
CA ASN A 432 -23.44 13.17 -39.93
C ASN A 432 -24.79 12.87 -40.60
N THR A 433 -25.78 12.37 -39.84
CA THR A 433 -27.03 11.82 -40.41
C THR A 433 -28.30 12.43 -39.82
N LEU A 434 -28.27 12.94 -38.58
CA LEU A 434 -29.43 13.55 -37.92
C LEU A 434 -29.58 15.05 -38.18
N GLY A 435 -28.56 15.72 -38.73
CA GLY A 435 -28.59 17.14 -39.05
C GLY A 435 -27.37 17.62 -39.84
N SER A 436 -27.36 18.90 -40.21
CA SER A 436 -26.30 19.52 -41.02
C SER A 436 -25.64 20.76 -40.39
N LYS A 437 -26.17 21.24 -39.26
CA LYS A 437 -25.65 22.41 -38.54
C LYS A 437 -24.29 22.09 -37.90
N ALA A 438 -23.32 22.99 -38.06
CA ALA A 438 -22.01 22.87 -37.44
C ALA A 438 -22.04 23.27 -35.95
N PHE A 439 -20.99 22.95 -35.20
CA PHE A 439 -20.88 23.30 -33.78
C PHE A 439 -21.13 24.79 -33.48
N LEU A 440 -20.57 25.69 -34.29
CA LEU A 440 -20.74 27.14 -34.09
C LEU A 440 -22.12 27.68 -34.49
N ASP A 441 -22.95 26.89 -35.17
CA ASP A 441 -24.33 27.25 -35.46
C ASP A 441 -25.21 27.03 -34.21
N TYR A 442 -24.85 26.06 -33.36
CA TYR A 442 -25.54 25.78 -32.09
C TYR A 442 -24.97 26.54 -30.89
N PHE A 443 -23.66 26.80 -30.90
CA PHE A 443 -22.90 27.38 -29.79
C PHE A 443 -22.04 28.56 -30.27
N PRO A 444 -22.66 29.66 -30.75
CA PRO A 444 -21.94 30.80 -31.31
C PRO A 444 -21.00 31.49 -30.30
N GLU A 445 -21.26 31.35 -29.00
CA GLU A 445 -20.42 31.85 -27.90
C GLU A 445 -19.01 31.23 -27.89
N TYR A 446 -18.80 30.13 -28.60
CA TYR A 446 -17.49 29.52 -28.81
C TYR A 446 -16.75 30.05 -30.05
N ARG A 447 -17.27 31.04 -30.77
CA ARG A 447 -16.60 31.59 -31.95
C ARG A 447 -15.46 32.54 -31.54
N CYS A 448 -14.25 32.26 -31.99
CA CYS A 448 -13.12 33.18 -31.88
C CYS A 448 -13.21 34.30 -32.94
N GLU A 449 -12.45 35.39 -32.76
CA GLU A 449 -12.37 36.50 -33.72
C GLU A 449 -11.88 36.06 -35.12
N ASP A 450 -11.08 35.00 -35.20
CA ASP A 450 -10.60 34.41 -36.45
C ASP A 450 -11.61 33.43 -37.11
N GLY A 451 -12.81 33.31 -36.54
CA GLY A 451 -13.89 32.45 -37.02
C GLY A 451 -13.75 30.97 -36.64
N LYS A 452 -12.71 30.56 -35.92
CA LYS A 452 -12.53 29.17 -35.44
C LYS A 452 -13.28 28.90 -34.14
N ILE A 453 -13.39 27.62 -33.81
CA ILE A 453 -13.93 27.15 -32.52
C ILE A 453 -12.90 27.43 -31.41
N ASN A 454 -13.35 28.09 -30.35
CA ASN A 454 -12.57 28.36 -29.14
C ASN A 454 -12.13 27.05 -28.50
N GLN A 455 -10.82 26.93 -28.22
CA GLN A 455 -10.22 25.72 -27.66
C GLN A 455 -10.58 25.48 -26.19
N LYS A 456 -11.09 26.50 -25.48
CA LYS A 456 -11.61 26.33 -24.11
C LYS A 456 -12.80 25.36 -24.12
N ARG A 457 -12.91 24.50 -23.10
CA ARG A 457 -14.04 23.58 -22.96
C ARG A 457 -15.30 24.28 -22.46
N SER A 458 -15.18 25.12 -21.44
CA SER A 458 -16.25 25.98 -20.95
C SER A 458 -15.86 27.43 -21.19
N VAL A 459 -16.68 28.18 -21.92
CA VAL A 459 -16.50 29.64 -22.09
C VAL A 459 -16.90 30.41 -20.82
N ILE A 460 -17.77 29.83 -19.99
CA ILE A 460 -18.27 30.40 -18.72
C ILE A 460 -17.33 30.06 -17.54
N GLY A 461 -16.59 28.95 -17.62
CA GLY A 461 -15.78 28.41 -16.51
C GLY A 461 -16.47 27.27 -15.75
N LYS A 462 -15.89 26.83 -14.63
CA LYS A 462 -16.52 25.85 -13.71
C LYS A 462 -17.25 26.63 -12.61
N SER A 463 -18.56 26.43 -12.47
CA SER A 463 -19.43 27.28 -11.62
C SER A 463 -19.98 26.58 -10.36
N PHE A 464 -20.29 25.28 -10.41
CA PHE A 464 -20.96 24.60 -9.29
C PHE A 464 -19.96 23.84 -8.39
N GLN A 465 -19.71 24.37 -7.18
CA GLN A 465 -18.87 23.71 -6.16
C GLN A 465 -19.65 22.73 -5.27
N SER A 466 -20.96 22.95 -5.12
CA SER A 466 -21.91 22.06 -4.42
C SER A 466 -22.96 21.54 -5.40
N ARG A 467 -23.71 20.50 -5.00
CA ARG A 467 -24.81 19.94 -5.80
C ARG A 467 -25.87 21.03 -6.03
N PRO A 468 -26.18 21.43 -7.27
CA PRO A 468 -27.10 22.53 -7.54
C PRO A 468 -28.59 22.10 -7.52
N TRP A 469 -28.89 20.97 -6.88
CA TRP A 469 -30.25 20.47 -6.69
C TRP A 469 -30.47 20.09 -5.24
N ASP A 470 -31.59 20.50 -4.68
CA ASP A 470 -31.99 20.14 -3.33
C ASP A 470 -32.55 18.70 -3.25
N ALA A 471 -33.02 18.31 -2.07
CA ALA A 471 -33.60 16.98 -1.83
C ALA A 471 -34.98 16.78 -2.51
N GLY A 472 -35.65 17.87 -2.91
CA GLY A 472 -36.90 17.85 -3.66
C GLY A 472 -36.69 17.77 -5.19
N GLY A 473 -35.45 17.95 -5.66
CA GLY A 473 -35.12 17.96 -7.08
C GLY A 473 -35.25 19.34 -7.74
N GLU A 474 -35.46 20.40 -6.95
CA GLU A 474 -35.48 21.77 -7.45
C GLU A 474 -34.06 22.28 -7.64
N PHE A 475 -33.83 23.02 -8.73
CA PHE A 475 -32.53 23.63 -9.01
C PHE A 475 -32.32 24.82 -8.08
N VAL A 476 -31.24 24.77 -7.30
CA VAL A 476 -30.84 25.78 -6.29
C VAL A 476 -29.43 26.33 -6.54
N GLY A 477 -28.86 26.08 -7.71
CA GLY A 477 -27.57 26.65 -8.09
C GLY A 477 -27.67 28.16 -8.27
N ASP A 478 -26.72 28.91 -7.71
CA ASP A 478 -26.59 30.34 -7.98
C ASP A 478 -26.33 30.55 -9.49
N ASP A 479 -27.17 31.36 -10.13
CA ASP A 479 -27.13 31.64 -11.58
C ASP A 479 -25.76 32.21 -12.00
N PRO A 480 -24.94 31.45 -12.75
CA PRO A 480 -23.70 31.97 -13.29
C PRO A 480 -24.04 32.70 -14.59
N ARG A 481 -24.43 33.97 -14.47
CA ARG A 481 -24.58 34.89 -15.61
C ARG A 481 -23.36 34.90 -16.52
#